data_AF-A0A4Y7U3B4-F1
#
_entry.id   AF-A0A4Y7U3B4-F1
#
_cell.length_a   1.000
_cell.length_b   1.000
_cell.length_c   1.000
_cell.angle_alpha   90.00
_cell.angle_beta   90.00
_cell.angle_gamma   90.00
#
_symmetry.space_group_name_H-M   'P 1'
#
loop_
_entity.id
_entity.type
_entity.pdbx_description
1 polymer ?
#
loop_
_entity_poly.entity_id
_entity_poly.type
_entity_poly.pdbx_seq_one_letter_code
_entity_poly.pdbx_strand_id
1 'polypeptide(L)'
;GDGKPDISTPKDTDGDGILDKDDNDIDGDGVSNEDEKLIGTDPTNPDTDGNGVNDGDEDHDKDGIPNKDESNPKSDKPTDKDGDGKPDITTPKDTDGDGITDKDDTDIDGDGVSNEDE
;
A
#
# COMPACT_ATOMS: atom_id res chain seq x y z
N GLY A 1 -5.41 33.27 -27.80
CA GLY A 1 -4.62 32.64 -26.75
C GLY A 1 -3.21 32.49 -27.26
N ASP A 2 -2.24 32.98 -26.52
CA ASP A 2 -0.90 33.37 -26.93
C ASP A 2 0.18 32.27 -26.78
N GLY A 3 -0.19 31.00 -26.95
CA GLY A 3 0.74 29.93 -27.36
C GLY A 3 2.06 29.79 -26.59
N LYS A 4 2.12 30.21 -25.33
CA LYS A 4 3.26 29.95 -24.44
C LYS A 4 2.97 28.66 -23.68
N PRO A 5 3.92 27.71 -23.57
CA PRO A 5 3.85 26.73 -22.50
C PRO A 5 3.85 27.51 -21.19
N ASP A 6 2.83 27.29 -20.37
CA ASP A 6 2.75 27.90 -19.04
C ASP A 6 3.79 27.22 -18.16
N ILE A 7 5.01 27.76 -18.18
CA ILE A 7 6.11 27.32 -17.32
C ILE A 7 5.80 27.89 -15.93
N SER A 8 5.10 27.12 -15.09
CA SER A 8 5.36 26.98 -13.63
C SER A 8 4.18 26.45 -12.79
N THR A 9 3.20 25.73 -13.33
CA THR A 9 2.33 24.96 -12.43
C THR A 9 3.17 23.79 -11.91
N PRO A 10 3.40 23.67 -10.58
CA PRO A 10 4.08 22.50 -10.06
C PRO A 10 3.28 21.24 -10.40
N LYS A 11 3.96 20.10 -10.56
CA LYS A 11 3.32 18.83 -10.93
C LYS A 11 2.41 18.37 -9.78
N ASP A 12 1.26 17.84 -10.17
CA ASP A 12 0.17 17.32 -9.35
C ASP A 12 -0.42 16.20 -10.24
N THR A 13 -0.02 14.96 -9.96
CA THR A 13 -0.18 13.81 -10.86
C THR A 13 -1.58 13.22 -10.79
N ASP A 14 -2.15 13.14 -9.59
CA ASP A 14 -3.50 12.62 -9.34
C ASP A 14 -4.59 13.72 -9.40
N GLY A 15 -4.20 15.00 -9.30
CA GLY A 15 -5.10 16.14 -9.39
C GLY A 15 -5.87 16.41 -8.10
N ASP A 16 -5.41 15.94 -6.94
CA ASP A 16 -6.08 16.15 -5.65
C ASP A 16 -5.82 17.56 -5.05
N GLY A 17 -4.87 18.30 -5.64
CA GLY A 17 -4.47 19.64 -5.24
C GLY A 17 -3.27 19.70 -4.29
N ILE A 18 -2.68 18.56 -3.94
CA ILE A 18 -1.36 18.40 -3.36
C ILE A 18 -0.36 18.31 -4.51
N LEU A 19 0.82 18.91 -4.32
CA LEU A 19 1.85 18.86 -5.36
C LEU A 19 2.66 17.59 -5.18
N ASP A 20 3.12 16.94 -6.25
CA ASP A 20 3.93 15.69 -6.20
C ASP A 20 5.08 15.74 -5.17
N LYS A 21 5.66 16.93 -4.95
CA LYS A 21 6.79 17.13 -4.01
C LYS A 21 6.39 17.11 -2.52
N ASP A 22 5.12 17.33 -2.23
CA ASP A 22 4.51 17.37 -0.90
C ASP A 22 3.51 16.21 -0.72
N ASP A 23 3.34 15.37 -1.73
CA ASP A 23 2.41 14.25 -1.74
C ASP A 23 3.11 12.95 -1.36
N ASN A 24 2.45 12.15 -0.54
CA ASN A 24 2.91 10.85 -0.09
C ASN A 24 2.29 9.69 -0.89
N ASP A 25 1.33 9.96 -1.78
CA ASP A 25 0.67 9.03 -2.70
C ASP A 25 0.48 9.79 -4.02
N ILE A 26 1.56 9.90 -4.81
CA ILE A 26 1.62 10.89 -5.91
C ILE A 26 0.61 10.58 -7.01
N ASP A 27 0.27 9.32 -7.26
CA ASP A 27 -0.66 8.92 -8.32
C ASP A 27 -2.09 8.60 -7.84
N GLY A 28 -2.31 8.62 -6.52
CA GLY A 28 -3.62 8.59 -5.89
C GLY A 28 -4.27 7.21 -5.95
N ASP A 29 -3.48 6.15 -6.02
CA ASP A 29 -3.98 4.78 -6.09
C ASP A 29 -4.24 4.14 -4.70
N GLY A 30 -3.82 4.83 -3.64
CA GLY A 30 -3.98 4.42 -2.25
C GLY A 30 -2.72 3.80 -1.62
N VAL A 31 -1.64 3.63 -2.36
CA VAL A 31 -0.34 3.14 -1.86
C VAL A 31 0.60 4.33 -1.65
N SER A 32 1.35 4.33 -0.55
CA SER A 32 2.31 5.39 -0.29
C SER A 32 3.54 5.23 -1.19
N ASN A 33 4.15 6.33 -1.60
CA ASN A 33 5.37 6.35 -2.40
C ASN A 33 6.51 5.52 -1.78
N GLU A 34 6.54 5.37 -0.45
CA GLU A 34 7.55 4.56 0.23
C GLU A 34 7.21 3.06 0.21
N ASP A 35 5.93 2.71 0.36
CA ASP A 35 5.45 1.32 0.23
C ASP A 35 5.60 0.83 -1.22
N GLU A 36 5.25 1.66 -2.20
CA GLU A 36 5.46 1.35 -3.63
C GLU A 36 6.92 1.08 -3.99
N LYS A 37 7.85 1.89 -3.48
CA LYS A 37 9.29 1.65 -3.65
C LYS A 37 9.74 0.33 -3.05
N LEU A 38 9.09 -0.15 -1.98
CA LEU A 38 9.42 -1.44 -1.36
C LEU A 38 8.97 -2.60 -2.23
N ILE A 39 7.77 -2.54 -2.78
CA ILE A 39 7.20 -3.60 -3.62
C ILE A 39 7.62 -3.52 -5.09
N GLY A 40 8.21 -2.39 -5.50
CA GLY A 40 8.79 -2.16 -6.82
C GLY A 40 7.81 -1.62 -7.86
N THR A 41 6.71 -1.01 -7.42
CA THR A 41 5.79 -0.24 -8.28
C THR A 41 6.33 1.18 -8.51
N ASP A 42 5.76 1.90 -9.48
CA ASP A 42 6.15 3.26 -9.88
C ASP A 42 5.23 4.28 -9.18
N PRO A 43 5.76 5.09 -8.23
CA PRO A 43 4.94 6.06 -7.49
C PRO A 43 4.30 7.18 -8.30
N THR A 44 4.41 7.16 -9.61
CA THR A 44 3.84 8.18 -10.49
C THR A 44 2.90 7.59 -11.54
N ASN A 45 2.58 6.30 -11.41
CA ASN A 45 1.76 5.55 -12.33
C ASN A 45 0.91 4.53 -11.56
N PRO A 46 -0.42 4.77 -11.46
CA PRO A 46 -1.29 4.02 -10.56
C PRO A 46 -1.55 2.57 -10.99
N ASP A 47 -0.95 2.10 -12.09
CA ASP A 47 -1.04 0.75 -12.67
C ASP A 47 0.31 0.46 -13.34
N THR A 48 1.29 0.01 -12.55
CA THR A 48 2.70 -0.12 -12.96
C THR A 48 2.87 -1.10 -14.10
N ASP A 49 2.16 -2.22 -14.07
CA ASP A 49 2.31 -3.28 -15.06
C ASP A 49 1.39 -3.11 -16.28
N GLY A 50 0.43 -2.19 -16.22
CA GLY A 50 -0.50 -1.85 -17.28
C GLY A 50 -1.55 -2.93 -17.52
N ASN A 51 -1.88 -3.73 -16.50
CA ASN A 51 -2.85 -4.82 -16.60
C ASN A 51 -4.30 -4.35 -16.48
N GLY A 52 -4.52 -3.08 -16.08
CA GLY A 52 -5.82 -2.46 -15.90
C GLY A 52 -6.42 -2.58 -14.49
N VAL A 53 -5.62 -3.05 -13.53
CA VAL A 53 -5.88 -3.01 -12.08
C VAL A 53 -4.86 -2.04 -11.49
N ASN A 54 -5.31 -1.13 -10.63
CA ASN A 54 -4.39 -0.20 -10.00
C ASN A 54 -3.48 -0.93 -9.01
N ASP A 55 -2.25 -0.46 -8.79
CA ASP A 55 -1.30 -1.11 -7.88
C ASP A 55 -1.87 -1.21 -6.46
N GLY A 56 -2.62 -0.20 -6.00
CA GLY A 56 -3.35 -0.23 -4.73
C GLY A 56 -4.50 -1.25 -4.63
N ASP A 57 -5.06 -1.68 -5.76
CA ASP A 57 -6.06 -2.76 -5.83
C ASP A 57 -5.43 -4.15 -5.98
N GLU A 58 -4.12 -4.23 -6.26
CA GLU A 58 -3.37 -5.49 -6.28
C GLU A 58 -3.08 -6.00 -4.86
N ASP A 59 -2.55 -7.22 -4.78
CA ASP A 59 -2.21 -7.94 -3.56
C ASP A 59 -0.80 -8.53 -3.75
N HIS A 60 0.20 -7.77 -3.28
CA HIS A 60 1.61 -8.06 -3.57
C HIS A 60 2.08 -9.37 -2.92
N ASP A 61 1.69 -9.59 -1.67
CA ASP A 61 2.18 -10.69 -0.84
C ASP A 61 1.26 -11.93 -0.83
N LYS A 62 0.05 -11.79 -1.37
CA LYS A 62 -0.97 -12.82 -1.63
C LYS A 62 -1.62 -13.35 -0.37
N ASP A 63 -1.84 -12.49 0.60
CA ASP A 63 -2.57 -12.81 1.82
C ASP A 63 -4.09 -12.53 1.71
N GLY A 64 -4.52 -11.87 0.62
CA GLY A 64 -5.91 -11.52 0.34
C GLY A 64 -6.32 -10.11 0.79
N ILE A 65 -5.38 -9.31 1.29
CA ILE A 65 -5.55 -7.90 1.62
C ILE A 65 -4.97 -7.06 0.47
N PRO A 66 -5.74 -6.10 -0.09
CA PRO A 66 -5.20 -5.23 -1.12
C PRO A 66 -4.11 -4.30 -0.59
N ASN A 67 -3.14 -3.98 -1.44
CA ASN A 67 -2.00 -3.10 -1.15
C ASN A 67 -2.42 -1.77 -0.49
N LYS A 68 -3.53 -1.16 -0.91
CA LYS A 68 -4.04 0.09 -0.31
C LYS A 68 -4.56 -0.04 1.13
N ASP A 69 -4.95 -1.25 1.56
CA ASP A 69 -5.38 -1.53 2.93
C ASP A 69 -4.17 -1.86 3.83
N GLU A 70 -3.06 -2.28 3.23
CA GLU A 70 -1.77 -2.52 3.87
C GLU A 70 -0.91 -1.26 3.94
N SER A 71 -1.14 -0.30 3.05
CA SER A 71 -0.46 1.00 3.03
C SER A 71 -1.22 2.09 3.81
N ASN A 72 -0.51 3.16 4.16
CA ASN A 72 -1.09 4.43 4.57
C ASN A 72 -0.66 5.53 3.57
N PRO A 73 -1.53 5.99 2.66
CA PRO A 73 -1.17 6.93 1.57
C PRO A 73 -0.69 8.30 2.08
N LYS A 74 -0.86 8.59 3.38
CA LYS A 74 -0.37 9.83 4.01
C LYS A 74 0.97 9.66 4.71
N SER A 75 1.52 8.46 4.76
CA SER A 75 2.77 8.14 5.45
C SER A 75 3.97 8.44 4.57
N ASP A 76 5.02 9.02 5.16
CA ASP A 76 6.32 9.21 4.52
C ASP A 76 7.31 8.06 4.87
N LYS A 77 6.76 6.94 5.34
CA LYS A 77 7.50 5.76 5.80
C LYS A 77 6.71 4.51 5.47
N PRO A 78 7.41 3.36 5.35
CA PRO A 78 6.77 2.07 5.24
C PRO A 78 5.73 1.85 6.34
N THR A 79 4.58 1.32 5.94
CA THR A 79 3.48 1.03 6.86
C THR A 79 3.77 -0.24 7.64
N ASP A 80 3.68 -0.17 8.97
CA ASP A 80 3.94 -1.27 9.92
C ASP A 80 2.90 -1.11 11.04
N LYS A 81 1.70 -1.67 10.84
CA LYS A 81 0.54 -1.45 11.73
C LYS A 81 0.62 -2.34 12.97
N ASP A 82 1.16 -3.54 12.84
CA ASP A 82 1.29 -4.50 13.93
C ASP A 82 2.54 -4.24 14.82
N GLY A 83 3.52 -3.50 14.31
CA GLY A 83 4.72 -3.11 15.04
C GLY A 83 5.75 -4.24 15.16
N ASP A 84 5.71 -5.24 14.28
CA ASP A 84 6.66 -6.36 14.28
C ASP A 84 8.04 -5.95 13.69
N GLY A 85 8.12 -4.75 13.10
CA GLY A 85 9.30 -4.17 12.50
C GLY A 85 9.50 -4.54 11.03
N LYS A 86 8.49 -5.13 10.38
CA LYS A 86 8.41 -5.39 8.95
C LYS A 86 7.27 -4.56 8.35
N PRO A 87 7.40 -4.15 7.08
CA PRO A 87 6.30 -3.45 6.42
C PRO A 87 5.14 -4.39 6.07
N ASP A 88 3.91 -3.99 6.44
CA ASP A 88 2.65 -4.70 6.16
C ASP A 88 2.60 -5.15 4.68
N ILE A 89 2.89 -4.23 3.76
CA ILE A 89 2.84 -4.43 2.29
C ILE A 89 3.74 -5.56 1.74
N THR A 90 4.60 -6.14 2.58
CA THR A 90 5.51 -7.23 2.22
C THR A 90 5.35 -8.48 3.07
N THR A 91 4.44 -8.47 4.03
CA THR A 91 4.32 -9.51 5.05
C THR A 91 2.87 -9.95 5.21
N PRO A 92 2.59 -11.23 4.91
CA PRO A 92 1.25 -11.75 5.06
C PRO A 92 0.78 -11.63 6.49
N LYS A 93 -0.48 -11.24 6.65
CA LYS A 93 -1.09 -11.06 7.96
C LYS A 93 -0.92 -12.27 8.88
N ASP A 94 -0.47 -11.99 10.09
CA ASP A 94 -0.23 -12.92 11.19
C ASP A 94 -0.72 -12.25 12.48
N THR A 95 -1.99 -12.50 12.84
CA THR A 95 -2.71 -11.73 13.86
C THR A 95 -2.19 -11.95 15.28
N ASP A 96 -1.73 -13.15 15.61
CA ASP A 96 -1.22 -13.48 16.95
C ASP A 96 0.31 -13.45 17.04
N GLY A 97 1.00 -13.38 15.90
CA GLY A 97 2.45 -13.28 15.79
C GLY A 97 3.18 -14.58 16.14
N ASP A 98 2.53 -15.74 16.02
CA ASP A 98 3.14 -17.04 16.29
C ASP A 98 4.03 -17.56 15.14
N GLY A 99 3.99 -16.86 13.99
CA GLY A 99 4.73 -17.17 12.77
C GLY A 99 3.94 -18.02 11.77
N ILE A 100 2.65 -18.28 12.02
CA ILE A 100 1.70 -18.86 11.10
C ILE A 100 0.76 -17.75 10.63
N THR A 101 0.77 -17.49 9.32
CA THR A 101 -0.11 -16.47 8.73
C THR A 101 -1.59 -16.81 8.94
N ASP A 102 -2.47 -15.82 9.08
CA ASP A 102 -3.93 -15.98 9.28
C ASP A 102 -4.56 -17.01 8.33
N LYS A 103 -4.10 -17.06 7.07
CA LYS A 103 -4.60 -17.99 6.05
C LYS A 103 -4.34 -19.48 6.34
N ASP A 104 -3.27 -19.77 7.08
CA ASP A 104 -2.79 -21.12 7.42
C ASP A 104 -2.96 -21.43 8.92
N ASP A 105 -3.40 -20.44 9.70
CA ASP A 105 -3.54 -20.54 11.14
C ASP A 105 -4.93 -21.07 11.55
N THR A 106 -4.91 -21.96 12.53
CA THR A 106 -6.11 -22.56 13.14
C THR A 106 -6.55 -21.85 14.42
N ASP A 107 -5.77 -20.91 14.96
CA ASP A 107 -5.99 -20.20 16.23
C ASP A 107 -5.51 -18.75 16.08
N ILE A 108 -6.20 -17.97 15.22
CA ILE A 108 -5.69 -16.68 14.71
C ILE A 108 -5.52 -15.60 15.78
N ASP A 109 -6.11 -15.79 16.97
CA ASP A 109 -5.97 -14.85 18.08
C ASP A 109 -5.05 -15.36 19.20
N GLY A 110 -4.52 -16.59 19.04
CA GLY A 110 -3.58 -17.23 19.95
C GLY A 110 -4.15 -17.47 21.34
N ASP A 111 -5.47 -17.56 21.50
CA ASP A 111 -6.13 -17.77 22.80
C ASP A 111 -6.13 -19.24 23.26
N GLY A 112 -5.76 -20.16 22.36
CA GLY A 112 -5.71 -21.59 22.59
C GLY A 112 -6.99 -22.34 22.21
N VAL A 113 -7.97 -21.66 21.62
CA VAL A 113 -9.20 -22.20 21.04
C VAL A 113 -9.11 -22.08 19.52
N SER A 114 -9.42 -23.16 18.80
CA SER A 114 -9.35 -23.07 17.35
C SER A 114 -10.44 -22.13 16.78
N ASN A 115 -10.17 -21.50 15.64
CA ASN A 115 -11.11 -20.68 14.87
C ASN A 115 -12.43 -21.41 14.58
N GLU A 116 -12.42 -22.75 14.54
CA GLU A 116 -13.61 -23.58 14.34
C GLU A 116 -14.44 -23.77 15.63
N ASP A 117 -13.82 -23.58 16.79
CA ASP A 117 -14.38 -23.79 18.12
C ASP A 117 -14.78 -22.48 18.85
N GLU A 118 -14.53 -21.31 18.25
CA GLU A 118 -14.95 -19.98 18.74
C GLU A 118 -16.48 -19.72 18.73
#